data_AF-A0A7D9LXI7-F1
#
_entry.id   AF-A0A7D9LXI7-F1
#
_cell.length_a   1.000
_cell.length_b   1.000
_cell.length_c   1.000
_cell.angle_alpha   90.00
_cell.angle_beta   90.00
_cell.angle_gamma   90.00
#
_symmetry.space_group_name_H-M   'P 1'
#
loop_
_entity.id
_entity.type
_entity.pdbx_description
1 polymer ?
#
loop_
_entity_poly.entity_id
_entity_poly.type
_entity_poly.pdbx_seq_one_letter_code
_entity_poly.pdbx_strand_id
1 'polypeptide(L)'
;HTCGYEYTNNLHRMFTDMSLSGDLNKSFSDGLANTDRKLEISASFLILQSGAWPLAQIAVSTLTIPQEFVDAITLFEEFYNKRFNGRKLSWLHHLSNGEVRLNFLKKGYIVTASSYQMAVLLLFNHSESLSYR
;
A
#
# COMPACT_ATOMS: atom_id res chain seq x y z
N HIS A 1 -1.97 -3.48 -39.30
CA HIS A 1 -2.41 -2.99 -37.98
C HIS A 1 -2.07 -4.04 -36.93
N THR A 2 -0.95 -3.86 -36.23
CA THR A 2 -0.46 -4.83 -35.23
C THR A 2 -1.19 -4.61 -33.91
N CYS A 3 -2.36 -5.23 -33.75
CA CYS A 3 -3.31 -5.05 -32.64
C CYS A 3 -2.85 -5.68 -31.30
N GLY A 4 -1.56 -5.65 -30.96
CA GLY A 4 -1.05 -6.31 -29.75
C GLY A 4 0.30 -5.84 -29.24
N TYR A 5 1.05 -5.05 -30.02
CA TYR A 5 2.38 -4.58 -29.62
C TYR A 5 2.34 -3.68 -28.37
N GLU A 6 1.37 -2.77 -28.29
CA GLU A 6 1.22 -1.90 -27.12
C GLU A 6 0.78 -2.69 -25.87
N TYR A 7 -0.12 -3.67 -26.03
CA TYR A 7 -0.58 -4.51 -24.92
C TYR A 7 0.56 -5.36 -24.35
N THR A 8 1.34 -6.03 -25.21
CA THR A 8 2.48 -6.83 -24.76
C THR A 8 3.59 -5.98 -24.15
N ASN A 9 3.83 -4.77 -24.69
CA ASN A 9 4.79 -3.83 -24.12
C ASN A 9 4.35 -3.32 -22.74
N ASN A 10 3.05 -3.00 -22.56
CA ASN A 10 2.51 -2.62 -21.26
C ASN A 10 2.62 -3.76 -20.25
N LEU A 11 2.26 -4.98 -20.64
CA LEU A 11 2.39 -6.16 -19.79
C LEU A 11 3.85 -6.42 -19.39
N HIS A 12 4.81 -6.24 -20.31
CA HIS A 12 6.23 -6.33 -19.98
C HIS A 12 6.64 -5.28 -18.92
N ARG A 13 6.21 -4.02 -19.10
CA ARG A 13 6.44 -2.95 -18.12
C ARG A 13 5.80 -3.25 -16.77
N MET A 14 4.58 -3.82 -16.76
CA MET A 14 3.92 -4.25 -15.52
C MET A 14 4.75 -5.28 -14.75
N PHE A 15 5.35 -6.27 -15.44
CA PHE A 15 6.25 -7.23 -14.79
C PHE A 15 7.52 -6.55 -14.26
N THR A 16 8.11 -5.63 -15.04
CA THR A 16 9.26 -4.85 -14.57
C THR A 16 8.92 -4.05 -13.32
N ASP A 17 7.75 -3.42 -13.27
CA ASP A 17 7.28 -2.67 -12.09
C ASP A 17 7.15 -3.58 -10.86
N MET A 18 6.71 -4.83 -11.00
CA MET A 18 6.63 -5.78 -9.88
C MET A 18 8.01 -6.12 -9.33
N SER A 19 8.99 -6.40 -10.20
CA SER A 19 10.36 -6.67 -9.77
C SER A 19 11.00 -5.45 -9.09
N LEU A 20 10.86 -4.27 -9.69
CA LEU A 20 11.38 -3.02 -9.12
C LEU A 20 10.74 -2.70 -7.77
N SER A 21 9.43 -2.96 -7.62
CA SER A 21 8.74 -2.81 -6.34
C SER A 21 9.36 -3.70 -5.27
N GLY A 22 9.67 -4.96 -5.59
CA GLY A 22 10.36 -5.87 -4.67
C GLY A 22 11.72 -5.34 -4.21
N ASP A 23 12.55 -4.88 -5.15
CA ASP A 23 13.89 -4.34 -4.86
C ASP A 23 13.83 -3.05 -4.00
N LEU A 24 12.82 -2.20 -4.26
CA LEU A 24 12.58 -0.99 -3.49
C LEU A 24 12.10 -1.29 -2.07
N ASN A 25 11.19 -2.25 -1.89
CA ASN A 25 10.76 -2.69 -0.55
C ASN A 25 11.92 -3.25 0.25
N LYS A 26 12.78 -4.05 -0.37
CA LYS A 26 13.98 -4.57 0.29
C LYS A 26 14.92 -3.43 0.69
N SER A 27 15.21 -2.52 -0.24
CA SER A 27 16.05 -1.35 0.03
C SER A 27 15.47 -0.47 1.15
N PHE A 28 14.15 -0.31 1.19
CA PHE A 28 13.45 0.43 2.24
C PHE A 28 13.59 -0.26 3.61
N SER A 29 13.33 -1.56 3.67
CA SER A 29 13.47 -2.36 4.88
C SER A 29 14.91 -2.35 5.42
N ASP A 30 15.90 -2.54 4.53
CA ASP A 30 17.32 -2.49 4.88
C ASP A 30 17.72 -1.08 5.37
N GLY A 31 17.21 -0.03 4.71
CA GLY A 31 17.42 1.35 5.13
C GLY A 31 16.85 1.64 6.52
N LEU A 32 15.63 1.15 6.79
CA LEU A 32 14.97 1.32 8.08
C LEU A 32 15.68 0.56 9.20
N ALA A 33 16.18 -0.65 8.93
CA ALA A 33 16.93 -1.46 9.89
C ALA A 33 18.22 -0.78 10.39
N ASN A 34 18.76 0.17 9.61
CA ASN A 34 19.92 0.98 9.98
C ASN A 34 19.56 2.26 10.74
N THR A 35 18.29 2.45 11.11
CA THR A 35 17.80 3.58 11.89
C THR A 35 17.13 3.11 13.18
N ASP A 36 16.97 4.01 14.15
CA ASP A 36 16.22 3.72 15.38
C ASP A 36 14.69 3.72 15.16
N ARG A 37 14.22 4.01 13.93
CA ARG A 37 12.79 4.04 13.61
C ARG A 37 12.29 2.63 13.33
N LYS A 38 11.23 2.22 14.01
CA LYS A 38 10.54 0.94 13.78
C LYS A 38 9.12 1.19 13.33
N LEU A 39 8.67 0.43 12.34
CA LEU A 39 7.28 0.41 11.95
C LEU A 39 6.49 -0.48 12.91
N GLU A 40 5.32 0.00 13.33
CA GLU A 40 4.38 -0.80 14.11
C GLU A 40 3.73 -1.89 13.27
N ILE A 41 3.62 -1.67 11.96
CA ILE A 41 3.06 -2.61 10.99
C ILE A 41 4.11 -3.05 9.95
N SER A 42 4.00 -4.29 9.49
CA SER A 42 4.72 -4.73 8.29
C SER A 42 3.99 -4.20 7.05
N ALA A 43 4.72 -3.54 6.15
CA ALA A 43 4.16 -2.94 4.94
C ALA A 43 4.98 -3.34 3.70
N SER A 44 4.29 -3.47 2.57
CA SER A 44 4.89 -3.69 1.25
C SER A 44 4.22 -2.77 0.24
N PHE A 45 5.03 -2.09 -0.56
CA PHE A 45 4.61 -1.03 -1.45
C PHE A 45 4.73 -1.47 -2.92
N LEU A 46 3.68 -1.22 -3.71
CA LEU A 46 3.71 -1.42 -5.15
C LEU A 46 3.93 -0.08 -5.85
N ILE A 47 5.03 0.02 -6.61
CA ILE A 47 5.46 1.23 -7.30
C ILE A 47 5.18 1.01 -8.79
N LEU A 48 4.11 1.64 -9.27
CA LEU A 48 3.53 1.36 -10.59
C LEU A 48 3.65 2.58 -11.50
N GLN A 49 4.02 2.37 -12.75
CA GLN A 49 4.03 3.43 -13.76
C GLN A 49 2.62 3.68 -14.30
N SER A 50 2.13 4.91 -14.18
CA SER A 50 0.76 5.28 -14.59
C SER A 50 0.42 4.97 -16.06
N GLY A 51 1.41 4.94 -16.94
CA GLY A 51 1.22 4.63 -18.37
C GLY A 51 1.20 3.14 -18.72
N ALA A 52 1.63 2.25 -17.81
CA ALA A 52 1.65 0.81 -18.05
C ALA A 52 0.42 0.10 -17.47
N TRP A 53 -0.17 0.67 -16.42
CA TRP A 53 -1.30 0.09 -15.71
C TRP A 53 -2.61 0.84 -16.02
N PRO A 54 -3.76 0.15 -16.11
CA PRO A 54 -5.07 0.78 -16.32
C PRO A 54 -5.61 1.44 -15.03
N LEU A 55 -4.82 2.32 -14.40
CA LEU A 55 -5.14 2.96 -13.11
C LEU A 55 -5.72 4.37 -13.26
N ALA A 56 -5.53 5.00 -14.42
CA ALA A 56 -5.91 6.41 -14.64
C ALA A 56 -7.43 6.67 -14.54
N GLN A 57 -8.26 5.64 -14.70
CA GLN A 57 -9.72 5.74 -14.60
C GLN A 57 -10.23 5.54 -13.17
N ILE A 58 -9.33 5.22 -12.23
CA ILE A 58 -9.71 4.89 -10.87
C ILE A 58 -9.78 6.19 -10.08
N ALA A 59 -11.00 6.58 -9.68
CA ALA A 59 -11.20 7.75 -8.85
C ALA A 59 -10.40 7.62 -7.55
N VAL A 60 -9.61 8.64 -7.22
CA VAL A 60 -8.92 8.72 -5.93
C VAL A 60 -9.98 8.83 -4.85
N SER A 61 -10.26 7.72 -4.19
CA SER A 61 -11.20 7.69 -3.07
C SER A 61 -10.67 8.52 -1.89
N THR A 62 -11.57 9.24 -1.23
CA THR A 62 -11.30 10.02 -0.01
C THR A 62 -11.20 9.14 1.24
N LEU A 63 -10.68 7.92 1.11
CA LEU A 63 -10.51 7.01 2.25
C LEU A 63 -9.57 7.67 3.26
N THR A 64 -10.09 7.95 4.45
CA THR A 64 -9.25 8.34 5.59
C THR A 64 -8.40 7.14 5.99
N ILE A 65 -7.09 7.32 5.91
CA ILE A 65 -6.14 6.26 6.23
C ILE A 65 -6.07 6.09 7.75
N PRO A 66 -6.16 4.84 8.26
CA PRO A 66 -5.97 4.55 9.68
C PRO A 66 -4.62 5.07 10.19
N GLN A 67 -4.58 5.52 11.45
CA GLN A 67 -3.37 6.12 12.03
C GLN A 67 -2.18 5.15 12.00
N GLU A 68 -2.45 3.86 12.16
CA GLU A 68 -1.47 2.77 12.14
C GLU A 68 -0.71 2.67 10.82
N PHE A 69 -1.25 3.21 9.71
CA PHE A 69 -0.60 3.14 8.40
C PHE A 69 0.19 4.41 8.06
N VAL A 70 -0.09 5.52 8.75
CA VAL A 70 0.46 6.85 8.42
C VAL A 70 1.98 6.84 8.48
N ASP A 71 2.56 6.23 9.51
CA ASP A 71 4.03 6.16 9.67
C ASP A 71 4.70 5.39 8.54
N ALA A 72 4.14 4.24 8.15
CA ALA A 72 4.66 3.42 7.06
C ALA A 72 4.64 4.19 5.73
N ILE A 73 3.53 4.87 5.43
CA ILE A 73 3.37 5.68 4.22
C ILE A 73 4.37 6.84 4.22
N THR A 74 4.43 7.61 5.31
CA THR A 74 5.28 8.80 5.43
C THR A 74 6.76 8.45 5.29
N LEU A 75 7.22 7.41 5.99
CA LEU A 75 8.61 6.95 5.92
C LEU A 75 8.96 6.44 4.52
N PHE A 76 8.03 5.76 3.85
CA PHE A 76 8.25 5.32 2.48
C PHE A 76 8.31 6.49 1.50
N GLU A 77 7.47 7.52 1.66
CA GLU A 77 7.54 8.75 0.83
C GLU A 77 8.89 9.46 1.01
N GLU A 78 9.37 9.62 2.24
CA GLU A 78 10.69 10.20 2.53
C GLU A 78 11.82 9.40 1.86
N PHE A 79 11.78 8.07 1.99
CA PHE A 79 12.73 7.17 1.34
C PHE A 79 12.70 7.31 -0.18
N TYR A 80 11.50 7.33 -0.78
CA TYR A 80 11.33 7.41 -2.22
C TYR A 80 11.80 8.75 -2.78
N ASN A 81 11.42 9.86 -2.13
CA ASN A 81 11.78 11.22 -2.55
C ASN A 81 13.29 11.47 -2.48
N LYS A 82 14.00 10.90 -1.49
CA LYS A 82 15.47 10.96 -1.41
C LYS A 82 16.16 10.27 -2.59
N ARG A 83 15.57 9.18 -3.09
CA ARG A 83 16.16 8.37 -4.17
C ARG A 83 15.75 8.85 -5.56
N PHE A 84 14.54 9.37 -5.72
CA PHE A 84 13.97 9.75 -7.02
C PHE A 84 13.51 11.20 -7.00
N ASN A 85 14.43 12.10 -7.35
CA ASN A 85 14.10 13.51 -7.48
C ASN A 85 13.21 13.77 -8.71
N GLY A 86 12.21 14.64 -8.57
CA GLY A 86 11.30 15.03 -9.65
C GLY A 86 10.15 14.06 -9.94
N ARG A 87 9.98 13.00 -9.14
CA ARG A 87 8.80 12.11 -9.22
C ARG A 87 7.83 12.40 -8.08
N LYS A 88 6.54 12.31 -8.37
CA LYS A 88 5.47 12.45 -7.38
C LYS A 88 4.70 11.13 -7.25
N LEU A 89 4.56 10.64 -6.02
CA LEU A 89 3.72 9.48 -5.73
C LEU A 89 2.24 9.89 -5.72
N SER A 90 1.38 9.03 -6.25
CA SER A 90 -0.07 9.13 -6.14
C SER A 90 -0.59 7.84 -5.52
N TRP A 91 -1.16 7.95 -4.33
CA TRP A 91 -1.57 6.78 -3.56
C TRP A 91 -2.96 6.29 -3.95
N LEU A 92 -3.08 4.97 -4.15
CA LEU A 92 -4.33 4.28 -4.44
C LEU A 92 -4.70 3.34 -3.29
N HIS A 93 -4.87 3.89 -2.09
CA HIS A 93 -5.07 3.11 -0.86
C HIS A 93 -6.26 2.16 -0.91
N HIS A 94 -7.30 2.49 -1.67
CA HIS A 94 -8.49 1.66 -1.82
C HIS A 94 -8.24 0.35 -2.60
N LEU A 95 -7.12 0.24 -3.32
CA LEU A 95 -6.69 -1.00 -3.98
C LEU A 95 -5.81 -1.87 -3.07
N SER A 96 -5.41 -1.34 -1.91
CA SER A 96 -4.59 -2.05 -0.95
C SER A 96 -5.42 -3.05 -0.15
N ASN A 97 -4.75 -4.11 0.28
CA ASN A 97 -5.28 -5.14 1.17
C ASN A 97 -4.24 -5.42 2.25
N GLY A 98 -4.67 -5.96 3.38
CA GLY A 98 -3.80 -6.32 4.48
C GLY A 98 -4.38 -7.42 5.34
N GLU A 99 -3.64 -7.80 6.37
CA GLU A 99 -4.02 -8.83 7.32
C GLU A 99 -4.27 -8.23 8.69
N VAL A 100 -5.40 -8.56 9.31
CA VAL A 100 -5.76 -8.13 10.66
C VAL A 100 -5.86 -9.35 11.56
N ARG A 101 -5.21 -9.29 12.72
CA ARG A 101 -5.28 -10.35 13.73
C ARG A 101 -6.39 -10.06 14.73
N LEU A 102 -7.34 -10.98 14.85
CA LEU A 102 -8.42 -10.91 15.83
C LEU A 102 -7.96 -11.60 17.13
N ASN A 103 -7.81 -10.81 18.18
CA ASN A 103 -7.30 -11.26 19.48
C ASN A 103 -8.40 -11.52 20.53
N PHE A 104 -9.67 -11.21 20.22
CA PHE A 104 -10.79 -11.36 21.16
C PHE A 104 -11.41 -12.77 21.18
N LEU A 105 -11.04 -13.62 20.23
CA LEU A 105 -11.50 -15.01 20.14
C LEU A 105 -10.57 -15.94 20.91
N LYS A 106 -11.08 -17.10 21.34
CA LYS A 106 -10.29 -18.13 22.06
C LYS A 106 -9.04 -18.60 21.28
N LYS A 107 -9.09 -18.51 19.96
CA LYS A 107 -7.97 -18.76 19.05
C LYS A 107 -7.70 -17.47 18.30
N GLY A 108 -6.43 -17.12 18.12
CA GLY A 108 -6.05 -16.00 17.26
C GLY A 108 -6.38 -16.32 15.80
N TYR A 109 -7.21 -15.49 15.17
CA TYR A 109 -7.51 -15.58 13.73
C TYR A 109 -6.84 -14.44 12.98
N ILE A 110 -6.40 -14.71 11.75
CA ILE A 110 -5.90 -13.69 10.84
C ILE A 110 -6.91 -13.59 9.69
N VAL A 111 -7.36 -12.38 9.41
CA VAL A 111 -8.34 -12.08 8.36
C VAL A 111 -7.68 -11.18 7.34
N THR A 112 -7.70 -11.59 6.07
CA THR A 112 -7.33 -10.72 4.95
C THR A 112 -8.50 -9.80 4.63
N ALA A 113 -8.26 -8.49 4.64
CA ALA A 113 -9.27 -7.48 4.46
C ALA A 113 -8.77 -6.37 3.51
N SER A 114 -9.69 -5.75 2.79
CA SER A 114 -9.38 -4.55 2.01
C SER A 114 -9.11 -3.36 2.92
N SER A 115 -8.42 -2.33 2.43
CA SER A 115 -8.15 -1.14 3.24
C SER A 115 -9.41 -0.46 3.76
N TYR A 116 -10.54 -0.53 3.04
CA TYR A 116 -11.83 -0.05 3.57
C TYR A 116 -12.31 -0.87 4.76
N GLN A 117 -12.27 -2.20 4.63
CA GLN A 117 -12.68 -3.10 5.70
C GLN A 117 -11.78 -2.92 6.92
N MET A 118 -10.47 -2.84 6.72
CA MET A 118 -9.51 -2.56 7.79
C MET A 118 -9.79 -1.21 8.47
N ALA A 119 -10.04 -0.15 7.70
CA ALA A 119 -10.35 1.17 8.25
C ALA A 119 -11.59 1.13 9.16
N VAL A 120 -12.61 0.35 8.82
CA VAL A 120 -13.78 0.16 9.69
C VAL A 120 -13.43 -0.70 10.92
N LEU A 121 -12.72 -1.82 10.73
CA LEU A 121 -12.37 -2.74 11.81
C LEU A 121 -11.50 -2.07 12.89
N LEU A 122 -10.55 -1.22 12.50
CA LEU A 122 -9.65 -0.54 13.43
C LEU A 122 -10.38 0.46 14.33
N LEU A 123 -11.50 1.05 13.89
CA LEU A 123 -12.30 1.93 14.75
C LEU A 123 -12.83 1.21 16.00
N PHE A 124 -13.08 -0.10 15.90
CA PHE A 124 -13.57 -0.91 17.02
C PHE A 124 -12.48 -1.30 18.03
N ASN A 125 -11.21 -0.98 17.78
CA ASN A 125 -10.17 -1.10 18.79
C ASN A 125 -10.36 -0.10 19.95
N HIS A 126 -11.04 1.02 19.68
CA HIS A 126 -11.26 2.11 20.65
C HIS A 126 -12.73 2.30 21.03
N SER A 127 -13.66 1.59 20.40
CA SER A 127 -15.10 1.76 20.61
C SER A 127 -15.82 0.44 20.45
N GLU A 128 -16.66 0.07 21.41
CA GLU A 128 -17.43 -1.19 21.36
C GLU A 128 -18.60 -1.10 20.38
N SER A 129 -19.15 0.09 20.15
CA SER A 129 -20.23 0.33 19.21
C SER A 129 -20.07 1.68 18.53
N LEU A 130 -20.46 1.74 17.25
CA LEU A 130 -20.46 2.94 16.44
C LEU A 130 -21.80 2.99 15.69
N SER A 131 -22.44 4.16 15.70
CA SER A 131 -23.69 4.37 14.96
C SER A 131 -23.41 5.04 13.63
N TYR A 132 -24.07 4.57 12.57
CA TYR A 132 -24.12 5.28 11.30
C TYR A 132 -25.08 6.47 11.43
N ARG A 133 -24.68 7.63 10.91
CA ARG A 133 -25.55 8.82 10.81
C ARG A 133 -25.93 9.05 9.36
#